data_AF-A0A812TAF5-F1
#
_entry.id   AF-A0A812TAF5-F1
#
_cell.length_a   1.000
_cell.length_b   1.000
_cell.length_c   1.000
_cell.angle_alpha   90.00
_cell.angle_beta   90.00
_cell.angle_gamma   90.00
#
_symmetry.space_group_name_H-M   'P 1'
#
loop_
_entity.id
_entity.type
_entity.pdbx_description
1 polymer ?
#
loop_
_entity_poly.entity_id
_entity_poly.type
_entity_poly.pdbx_seq_one_letter_code
_entity_poly.pdbx_strand_id
1 'polypeptide(L)'
;MKENPVLFDMTVDEDLEKLQVEKEKDDEEKQNKDLEDNAKEDTLVLRKRIEEVKMNERIRAVTELLYLKVCRKFQQLQVPLIPQLKEGGDVRFGNVDLKGLTTDIYSADALELVRDHLFRIIGQQGGNPSFAGGMGVVQIALFQAGQVYAMSAMFGYYLRRVDQRYQLEKLAGTFGAWGEASEETSNPFSEDPGAADSLKGYISSFGPDEVQSMWAVTSAEAQLAMEMQVTALFGDLRALKEKLVNALGMVNSPEEATMKLEKAIKSKEVESLRITSDDLRRLVLEAVAFGSLLNDSEKQFDTLYELTPASSRVMGLLTGDDEEGRMLPE
;
A
#
# COMPACT_ATOMS: atom_id res chain seq x y z
N MET A 1 -3.01 -4.76 28.51
CA MET A 1 -2.27 -6.00 28.82
C MET A 1 -0.87 -5.84 28.25
N LYS A 2 0.19 -6.08 29.03
CA LYS A 2 1.54 -6.24 28.47
C LYS A 2 1.58 -7.64 27.86
N GLU A 3 1.03 -7.79 26.66
CA GLU A 3 0.98 -9.08 25.98
C GLU A 3 2.38 -9.47 25.50
N ASN A 4 2.74 -10.73 25.76
CA ASN A 4 4.01 -11.30 25.34
C ASN A 4 4.15 -11.19 23.80
N PRO A 5 5.21 -10.55 23.27
CA PRO A 5 5.51 -10.45 21.85
C PRO A 5 5.35 -11.79 21.12
N VAL A 6 5.83 -12.87 21.73
CA VAL A 6 5.80 -14.20 21.12
C VAL A 6 4.37 -14.74 21.03
N LEU A 7 3.51 -14.45 22.02
CA LEU A 7 2.18 -15.06 22.10
C LEU A 7 1.27 -14.66 20.93
N PHE A 8 1.17 -13.38 20.58
CA PHE A 8 0.33 -12.99 19.45
C PHE A 8 0.88 -13.46 18.11
N ASP A 9 2.20 -13.57 17.93
CA ASP A 9 2.73 -14.06 16.66
C ASP A 9 2.37 -15.53 16.49
N MET A 10 2.49 -16.32 17.58
CA MET A 10 2.00 -17.71 17.60
C MET A 10 0.49 -17.80 17.37
N THR A 11 -0.33 -16.94 17.98
CA THR A 11 -1.79 -16.97 17.78
C THR A 11 -2.19 -16.65 16.34
N VAL A 12 -1.54 -15.66 15.72
CA VAL A 12 -1.78 -15.35 14.29
C VAL A 12 -1.40 -16.53 13.41
N ASP A 13 -0.24 -17.16 13.66
CA ASP A 13 0.21 -18.32 12.89
C ASP A 13 -0.76 -19.51 13.06
N GLU A 14 -1.20 -19.82 14.30
CA GLU A 14 -2.20 -20.86 14.59
C GLU A 14 -3.55 -20.58 13.90
N ASP A 15 -3.99 -19.33 13.83
CA ASP A 15 -5.26 -18.98 13.20
C ASP A 15 -5.17 -19.04 11.67
N LEU A 16 -4.01 -18.69 11.08
CA LEU A 16 -3.76 -18.88 9.64
C LEU A 16 -3.74 -20.36 9.26
N GLU A 17 -3.09 -21.20 10.04
CA GLU A 17 -3.05 -22.65 9.80
C GLU A 17 -4.47 -23.25 9.85
N LYS A 18 -5.30 -22.83 10.82
CA LYS A 18 -6.71 -23.27 10.87
C LYS A 18 -7.48 -22.84 9.62
N LEU A 19 -7.32 -21.60 9.18
CA LEU A 19 -7.98 -21.09 7.97
C LEU A 19 -7.52 -21.84 6.71
N GLN A 20 -6.24 -22.23 6.64
CA GLN A 20 -5.70 -23.03 5.55
C GLN A 20 -6.32 -24.44 5.54
N VAL A 21 -6.39 -25.11 6.69
CA VAL A 21 -7.05 -26.43 6.81
C VAL A 21 -8.54 -26.36 6.45
N GLU A 22 -9.24 -25.30 6.86
CA GLU A 22 -10.64 -25.07 6.48
C GLU A 22 -10.80 -24.85 4.97
N LYS A 23 -9.87 -24.12 4.34
CA LYS A 23 -9.83 -23.91 2.89
C LYS A 23 -9.66 -25.23 2.15
N GLU A 24 -8.66 -26.04 2.54
CA GLU A 24 -8.37 -27.34 1.94
C GLU A 24 -9.57 -28.29 2.03
N LYS A 25 -10.21 -28.35 3.20
CA LYS A 25 -11.42 -29.16 3.40
C LYS A 25 -12.58 -28.72 2.49
N ASP A 26 -12.78 -27.41 2.33
CA ASP A 26 -13.81 -26.90 1.44
C ASP A 26 -13.52 -27.23 -0.04
N ASP A 27 -12.25 -27.20 -0.43
CA ASP A 27 -11.82 -27.56 -1.79
C ASP A 27 -11.99 -29.07 -2.06
N GLU A 28 -11.69 -29.93 -1.08
CA GLU A 28 -11.99 -31.37 -1.16
C GLU A 28 -13.49 -31.66 -1.26
N GLU A 29 -14.31 -30.97 -0.44
CA GLU A 29 -15.77 -31.10 -0.51
C GLU A 29 -16.32 -30.67 -1.86
N LYS A 30 -15.73 -29.65 -2.47
CA LYS A 30 -16.09 -29.17 -3.81
C LYS A 30 -15.76 -30.21 -4.88
N GLN A 31 -14.53 -30.72 -4.89
CA GLN A 31 -14.11 -31.74 -5.85
C GLN A 31 -15.00 -32.99 -5.78
N ASN A 32 -15.35 -33.45 -4.57
CA ASN A 32 -16.23 -34.61 -4.40
C ASN A 32 -17.65 -34.34 -4.95
N LYS A 33 -18.20 -33.14 -4.75
CA LYS A 33 -19.54 -32.78 -5.24
C LYS A 33 -19.59 -32.59 -6.76
N ASP A 34 -18.50 -32.12 -7.38
CA ASP A 34 -18.39 -31.96 -8.83
C ASP A 34 -18.27 -33.33 -9.55
N LEU A 35 -17.72 -34.35 -8.89
CA LEU A 35 -17.62 -35.72 -9.42
C LEU A 35 -18.96 -36.50 -9.38
N GLU A 36 -19.90 -36.08 -8.53
CA GLU A 36 -21.20 -36.75 -8.32
C GLU A 36 -22.34 -36.23 -9.22
N ASP A 37 -22.06 -35.33 -10.16
CA ASP A 37 -23.03 -34.29 -10.54
C ASP A 37 -24.23 -34.76 -11.40
N ASN A 38 -25.40 -34.83 -10.74
CA ASN A 38 -26.75 -34.84 -11.30
C ASN A 38 -27.64 -33.80 -10.57
N ALA A 39 -27.06 -32.69 -10.08
CA ALA A 39 -27.77 -31.71 -9.28
C ALA A 39 -28.70 -30.81 -10.12
N LYS A 40 -29.80 -30.35 -9.52
CA LYS A 40 -30.72 -29.38 -10.14
C LYS A 40 -30.08 -27.99 -10.17
N GLU A 41 -30.47 -27.17 -11.15
CA GLU A 41 -29.97 -25.80 -11.37
C GLU A 41 -30.00 -24.93 -10.10
N ASP A 42 -31.12 -24.88 -9.37
CA ASP A 42 -31.24 -24.12 -8.12
C ASP A 42 -30.23 -24.56 -7.04
N THR A 43 -29.90 -25.85 -7.01
CA THR A 43 -28.93 -26.39 -6.05
C THR A 43 -27.50 -25.99 -6.42
N LEU A 44 -27.19 -25.92 -7.73
CA LEU A 44 -25.91 -25.44 -8.23
C LEU A 44 -25.71 -23.95 -7.92
N VAL A 45 -26.74 -23.14 -8.13
CA VAL A 45 -26.71 -21.70 -7.80
C VAL A 45 -26.48 -21.48 -6.31
N LEU A 46 -27.20 -22.22 -5.44
CA LEU A 46 -27.02 -22.13 -4.00
C LEU A 46 -25.60 -22.55 -3.58
N ARG A 47 -25.06 -23.64 -4.12
CA ARG A 47 -23.67 -24.08 -3.85
C ARG A 47 -22.66 -22.99 -4.21
N LYS A 48 -22.76 -22.43 -5.42
CA LYS A 48 -21.89 -21.34 -5.88
C LYS A 48 -21.94 -20.13 -4.95
N ARG A 49 -23.13 -19.76 -4.45
CA ARG A 49 -23.28 -18.63 -3.54
C ARG A 49 -22.67 -18.91 -2.16
N ILE A 50 -22.81 -20.14 -1.65
CA ILE A 50 -22.18 -20.56 -0.39
C ILE A 50 -20.65 -20.52 -0.52
N GLU A 51 -20.10 -21.01 -1.63
CA GLU A 51 -18.66 -20.93 -1.92
C GLU A 51 -18.15 -19.49 -1.94
N GLU A 52 -18.87 -18.59 -2.63
CA GLU A 52 -18.53 -17.18 -2.68
C GLU A 52 -18.53 -16.53 -1.30
N VAL A 53 -19.53 -16.83 -0.46
CA VAL A 53 -19.60 -16.30 0.93
C VAL A 53 -18.43 -16.83 1.76
N LYS A 54 -18.15 -18.13 1.73
CA LYS A 54 -17.02 -18.74 2.46
C LYS A 54 -15.68 -18.15 2.03
N MET A 55 -15.48 -17.96 0.73
CA MET A 55 -14.27 -17.32 0.20
C MET A 55 -14.15 -15.88 0.71
N ASN A 56 -15.22 -15.09 0.66
CA ASN A 56 -15.21 -13.70 1.14
C ASN A 56 -14.98 -13.60 2.66
N GLU A 57 -15.56 -14.52 3.44
CA GLU A 57 -15.34 -14.59 4.89
C GLU A 57 -13.88 -14.92 5.23
N ARG A 58 -13.27 -15.88 4.51
CA ARG A 58 -11.84 -16.20 4.66
C ARG A 58 -10.94 -15.02 4.31
N ILE A 59 -11.16 -14.39 3.15
CA ILE A 59 -10.40 -13.20 2.73
C ILE A 59 -10.47 -12.13 3.81
N ARG A 60 -11.65 -11.88 4.36
CA ARG A 60 -11.83 -10.90 5.44
C ARG A 60 -11.08 -11.27 6.71
N ALA A 61 -11.16 -12.53 7.15
CA ALA A 61 -10.45 -12.99 8.34
C ALA A 61 -8.93 -12.83 8.18
N VAL A 62 -8.37 -13.26 7.05
CA VAL A 62 -6.93 -13.12 6.77
C VAL A 62 -6.52 -11.65 6.64
N THR A 63 -7.37 -10.81 6.02
CA THR A 63 -7.15 -9.36 5.95
C THR A 63 -7.04 -8.74 7.34
N GLU A 64 -7.95 -9.09 8.26
CA GLU A 64 -7.95 -8.57 9.63
C GLU A 64 -6.68 -9.02 10.39
N LEU A 65 -6.26 -10.29 10.26
CA LEU A 65 -5.00 -10.79 10.83
C LEU A 65 -3.78 -10.04 10.27
N LEU A 66 -3.75 -9.80 8.96
CA LEU A 66 -2.66 -9.09 8.29
C LEU A 66 -2.58 -7.63 8.76
N TYR A 67 -3.73 -6.95 8.86
CA TYR A 67 -3.81 -5.59 9.37
C TYR A 67 -3.35 -5.50 10.83
N LEU A 68 -3.76 -6.44 11.68
CA LEU A 68 -3.31 -6.52 13.08
C LEU A 68 -1.80 -6.76 13.18
N LYS A 69 -1.23 -7.62 12.32
CA LYS A 69 0.21 -7.85 12.24
C LYS A 69 0.97 -6.55 11.94
N VAL A 70 0.50 -5.75 10.98
CA VAL A 70 1.09 -4.45 10.65
C VAL A 70 0.96 -3.47 11.82
N CYS A 71 -0.23 -3.34 12.42
CA CYS A 71 -0.45 -2.51 13.61
C CYS A 71 0.52 -2.86 14.74
N ARG A 72 0.77 -4.16 14.95
CA ARG A 72 1.73 -4.62 15.93
C ARG A 72 3.16 -4.22 15.61
N LYS A 73 3.57 -4.27 14.34
CA LYS A 73 4.90 -3.81 13.92
C LYS A 73 5.11 -2.33 14.24
N PHE A 74 4.11 -1.49 14.02
CA PHE A 74 4.15 -0.09 14.46
C PHE A 74 4.33 0.07 15.98
N GLN A 75 3.62 -0.75 16.77
CA GLN A 75 3.80 -0.77 18.23
C GLN A 75 5.22 -1.18 18.65
N GLN A 76 5.81 -2.19 17.98
CA GLN A 76 7.19 -2.64 18.22
C GLN A 76 8.21 -1.55 17.88
N LEU A 77 7.97 -0.79 16.81
CA LEU A 77 8.77 0.37 16.40
C LEU A 77 8.59 1.59 17.32
N GLN A 78 7.68 1.50 18.31
CA GLN A 78 7.32 2.59 19.22
C GLN A 78 6.78 3.84 18.50
N VAL A 79 6.18 3.63 17.33
CA VAL A 79 5.58 4.69 16.53
C VAL A 79 4.05 4.58 16.62
N PRO A 80 3.36 5.53 17.27
CA PRO A 80 1.90 5.54 17.29
C PRO A 80 1.36 5.77 15.88
N LEU A 81 0.34 5.03 15.46
CA LEU A 81 -0.36 5.29 14.20
C LEU A 81 -1.07 6.65 14.24
N ILE A 82 -1.18 7.28 13.08
CA ILE A 82 -1.89 8.56 12.89
C ILE A 82 -3.36 8.39 13.29
N PRO A 83 -3.92 9.34 14.07
CA PRO A 83 -5.34 9.33 14.41
C PRO A 83 -6.21 9.63 13.19
N GLN A 84 -7.49 9.29 13.28
CA GLN A 84 -8.44 9.51 12.18
C GLN A 84 -8.53 11.00 11.79
N LEU A 85 -8.59 11.26 10.49
CA LEU A 85 -8.59 12.59 9.86
C LEU A 85 -9.92 12.91 9.16
N LYS A 86 -10.92 12.02 9.26
CA LYS A 86 -12.19 12.06 8.51
C LYS A 86 -12.99 13.36 8.65
N GLU A 87 -12.83 14.04 9.78
CA GLU A 87 -13.54 15.29 10.09
C GLU A 87 -12.85 16.53 9.51
N GLY A 88 -11.65 16.40 8.95
CA GLY A 88 -10.85 17.53 8.50
C GLY A 88 -10.28 18.36 9.66
N GLY A 89 -9.93 19.61 9.35
CA GLY A 89 -9.52 20.61 10.34
C GLY A 89 -8.01 20.76 10.53
N ASP A 90 -7.63 21.35 11.66
CA ASP A 90 -6.23 21.63 12.00
C ASP A 90 -5.56 20.37 12.57
N VAL A 91 -4.62 19.81 11.82
CA VAL A 91 -3.91 18.57 12.18
C VAL A 91 -2.60 18.91 12.86
N ARG A 92 -2.34 18.24 14.00
CA ARG A 92 -1.06 18.27 14.72
C ARG A 92 -0.77 16.89 15.29
N PHE A 93 0.22 16.19 14.76
CA PHE A 93 0.61 14.87 15.25
C PHE A 93 1.55 14.94 16.47
N GLY A 94 2.12 16.11 16.72
CA GLY A 94 3.10 16.32 17.78
C GLY A 94 4.49 15.79 17.39
N ASN A 95 5.42 15.89 18.33
CA ASN A 95 6.79 15.42 18.10
C ASN A 95 6.84 13.91 18.29
N VAL A 96 7.09 13.18 17.21
CA VAL A 96 7.32 11.73 17.22
C VAL A 96 8.69 11.44 16.64
N ASP A 97 9.42 10.52 17.26
CA ASP A 97 10.67 10.03 16.68
C ASP A 97 10.37 9.30 15.36
N LEU A 98 10.91 9.82 14.26
CA LEU A 98 10.71 9.27 12.91
C LEU A 98 11.73 8.18 12.58
N LYS A 99 12.68 7.88 13.48
CA LYS A 99 13.67 6.82 13.28
C LYS A 99 13.00 5.46 13.00
N GLY A 100 11.94 5.15 13.75
CA GLY A 100 11.14 3.93 13.57
C GLY A 100 10.40 3.87 12.22
N LEU A 101 10.28 4.99 11.49
CA LEU A 101 9.70 5.06 10.15
C LEU A 101 10.77 5.20 9.04
N THR A 102 12.05 5.10 9.39
CA THR A 102 13.17 5.30 8.45
C THR A 102 14.20 4.19 8.60
N THR A 103 15.27 4.42 9.36
CA THR A 103 16.43 3.52 9.41
C THR A 103 16.12 2.14 9.99
N ASP A 104 15.03 2.01 10.75
CA ASP A 104 14.66 0.74 11.39
C ASP A 104 13.88 -0.20 10.45
N ILE A 105 13.46 0.30 9.27
CA ILE A 105 12.68 -0.47 8.26
C ILE A 105 13.47 -0.67 6.97
N TYR A 106 14.20 0.35 6.51
CA TYR A 106 14.79 0.40 5.17
C TYR A 106 16.29 0.14 5.15
N SER A 107 16.76 -0.51 4.08
CA SER A 107 18.18 -0.49 3.71
C SER A 107 18.63 0.96 3.41
N ALA A 108 19.95 1.20 3.39
CA ALA A 108 20.49 2.53 3.07
C ALA A 108 20.03 2.98 1.66
N ASP A 109 20.04 2.07 0.69
CA ASP A 109 19.64 2.33 -0.70
C ASP A 109 18.14 2.61 -0.80
N ALA A 110 17.30 1.82 -0.12
CA ALA A 110 15.86 2.07 -0.09
C ALA A 110 15.52 3.40 0.59
N LEU A 111 16.24 3.77 1.66
CA LEU A 111 16.01 5.03 2.36
C LEU A 111 16.28 6.26 1.47
N GLU A 112 17.21 6.18 0.53
CA GLU A 112 17.42 7.23 -0.48
C GLU A 112 16.18 7.42 -1.35
N LEU A 113 15.59 6.32 -1.83
CA LEU A 113 14.36 6.35 -2.63
C LEU A 113 13.14 6.84 -1.84
N VAL A 114 13.06 6.53 -0.55
CA VAL A 114 12.04 7.10 0.35
C VAL A 114 12.20 8.62 0.47
N ARG A 115 13.44 9.13 0.54
CA ARG A 115 13.70 10.58 0.56
C ARG A 115 13.32 11.23 -0.76
N ASP A 116 13.67 10.63 -1.90
CA ASP A 116 13.29 11.11 -3.23
C ASP A 116 11.76 11.19 -3.37
N HIS A 117 11.03 10.15 -2.94
CA HIS A 117 9.57 10.12 -2.92
C HIS A 117 8.97 11.20 -2.03
N LEU A 118 9.51 11.36 -0.81
CA LEU A 118 9.11 12.39 0.12
C LEU A 118 9.30 13.78 -0.51
N PHE A 119 10.47 14.08 -1.06
CA PHE A 119 10.76 15.35 -1.74
C PHE A 119 9.85 15.59 -2.95
N ARG A 120 9.46 14.54 -3.68
CA ARG A 120 8.52 14.66 -4.78
C ARG A 120 7.13 15.06 -4.30
N ILE A 121 6.57 14.40 -3.27
CA ILE A 121 5.23 14.73 -2.75
C ILE A 121 5.20 16.14 -2.15
N ILE A 122 6.20 16.44 -1.33
CA ILE A 122 6.39 17.73 -0.66
C ILE A 122 6.59 18.81 -1.76
N GLY A 123 7.52 18.60 -2.70
CA GLY A 123 7.82 19.55 -3.77
C GLY A 123 6.72 19.73 -4.83
N GLN A 124 5.95 18.69 -5.18
CA GLN A 124 4.87 18.75 -6.16
C GLN A 124 3.64 19.52 -5.64
N GLN A 125 3.40 19.48 -4.32
CA GLN A 125 2.45 20.38 -3.64
C GLN A 125 2.96 21.85 -3.63
N GLY A 126 4.23 22.07 -4.02
CA GLY A 126 4.91 23.36 -4.04
C GLY A 126 4.67 24.26 -5.25
N GLY A 127 3.78 23.90 -6.18
CA GLY A 127 3.21 24.85 -7.15
C GLY A 127 2.39 25.97 -6.50
N ASN A 128 2.08 25.84 -5.21
CA ASN A 128 1.49 26.88 -4.37
C ASN A 128 2.62 27.70 -3.72
N PRO A 129 2.64 29.05 -3.84
CA PRO A 129 3.73 29.92 -3.36
C PRO A 129 4.01 29.83 -1.84
N SER A 130 3.14 29.16 -1.07
CA SER A 130 3.30 28.83 0.35
C SER A 130 4.42 27.82 0.65
N PHE A 131 4.97 27.14 -0.35
CA PHE A 131 5.93 26.05 -0.16
C PHE A 131 7.41 26.45 -0.21
N ALA A 132 7.73 27.60 -0.80
CA ALA A 132 9.10 28.07 -1.00
C ALA A 132 9.82 28.54 0.29
N GLY A 133 9.19 28.41 1.46
CA GLY A 133 9.64 29.04 2.70
C GLY A 133 9.45 28.20 3.97
N GLY A 134 9.72 26.90 3.93
CA GLY A 134 10.15 26.08 5.10
C GLY A 134 9.29 26.01 6.37
N MET A 135 8.18 26.74 6.49
CA MET A 135 7.30 26.80 7.68
C MET A 135 5.84 27.08 7.28
N GLY A 136 5.42 26.60 6.12
CA GLY A 136 4.07 26.81 5.60
C GLY A 136 3.08 25.81 6.20
N VAL A 137 2.02 26.32 6.84
CA VAL A 137 0.82 25.53 7.10
C VAL A 137 0.02 25.47 5.80
N VAL A 138 -0.22 24.28 5.27
CA VAL A 138 -0.90 24.06 3.99
C VAL A 138 -2.33 23.60 4.23
N GLN A 139 -3.27 24.06 3.41
CA GLN A 139 -4.63 23.54 3.38
C GLN A 139 -4.78 22.62 2.16
N ILE A 140 -5.02 21.34 2.41
CA ILE A 140 -5.20 20.30 1.38
C ILE A 140 -6.59 19.69 1.48
N ALA A 141 -7.23 19.33 0.37
CA ALA A 141 -8.50 18.62 0.42
C ALA A 141 -8.31 17.24 1.08
N LEU A 142 -9.29 16.78 1.86
CA LEU A 142 -9.20 15.50 2.56
C LEU A 142 -9.03 14.33 1.57
N PHE A 143 -9.71 14.39 0.41
CA PHE A 143 -9.50 13.48 -0.71
C PHE A 143 -8.04 13.42 -1.17
N GLN A 144 -7.43 14.58 -1.39
CA GLN A 144 -6.03 14.67 -1.86
C GLN A 144 -5.05 14.11 -0.82
N ALA A 145 -5.30 14.38 0.47
CA ALA A 145 -4.51 13.79 1.54
C ALA A 145 -4.62 12.25 1.56
N GLY A 146 -5.83 11.72 1.35
CA GLY A 146 -6.09 10.30 1.22
C GLY A 146 -5.37 9.66 0.02
N GLN A 147 -5.43 10.30 -1.16
CA GLN A 147 -4.67 9.85 -2.34
C GLN A 147 -3.17 9.83 -2.09
N VAL A 148 -2.62 10.88 -1.47
CA VAL A 148 -1.19 10.94 -1.12
C VAL A 148 -0.80 9.80 -0.17
N TYR A 149 -1.63 9.50 0.82
CA TYR A 149 -1.39 8.36 1.72
C TYR A 149 -1.46 7.03 0.96
N ALA A 150 -2.51 6.79 0.17
CA ALA A 150 -2.68 5.54 -0.58
C ALA A 150 -1.53 5.28 -1.56
N MET A 151 -1.16 6.28 -2.36
CA MET A 151 -0.03 6.17 -3.30
C MET A 151 1.30 5.96 -2.58
N SER A 152 1.49 6.59 -1.42
CA SER A 152 2.72 6.40 -0.62
C SER A 152 2.79 5.01 0.01
N ALA A 153 1.67 4.46 0.45
CA ALA A 153 1.60 3.08 0.93
C ALA A 153 1.89 2.08 -0.19
N MET A 154 1.31 2.27 -1.39
CA MET A 154 1.66 1.46 -2.57
C MET A 154 3.15 1.56 -2.91
N PHE A 155 3.70 2.77 -2.90
CA PHE A 155 5.13 2.98 -3.13
C PHE A 155 5.99 2.23 -2.11
N GLY A 156 5.67 2.31 -0.82
CA GLY A 156 6.42 1.61 0.23
C GLY A 156 6.34 0.08 0.11
N TYR A 157 5.18 -0.43 -0.28
CA TYR A 157 4.97 -1.84 -0.55
C TYR A 157 5.82 -2.32 -1.73
N TYR A 158 5.78 -1.60 -2.86
CA TYR A 158 6.61 -1.84 -4.04
C TYR A 158 8.10 -1.78 -3.70
N LEU A 159 8.55 -0.70 -3.06
CA LEU A 159 9.94 -0.47 -2.74
C LEU A 159 10.50 -1.61 -1.88
N ARG A 160 9.74 -2.07 -0.89
CA ARG A 160 10.15 -3.18 -0.03
C ARG A 160 10.34 -4.47 -0.82
N ARG A 161 9.42 -4.78 -1.72
CA ARG A 161 9.51 -5.95 -2.60
C ARG A 161 10.78 -5.91 -3.46
N VAL A 162 11.05 -4.76 -4.08
CA VAL A 162 12.20 -4.62 -4.99
C VAL A 162 13.52 -4.63 -4.22
N ASP A 163 13.61 -3.91 -3.10
CA ASP A 163 14.81 -3.93 -2.25
C ASP A 163 15.15 -5.35 -1.81
N GLN A 164 14.16 -6.14 -1.37
CA GLN A 164 14.40 -7.54 -1.00
C GLN A 164 14.90 -8.39 -2.18
N ARG A 165 14.32 -8.24 -3.37
CA ARG A 165 14.80 -8.95 -4.57
C ARG A 165 16.23 -8.53 -4.93
N TYR A 166 16.51 -7.23 -4.91
CA TYR A 166 17.83 -6.66 -5.16
C TYR A 166 18.89 -7.21 -4.19
N GLN A 167 18.60 -7.22 -2.88
CA GLN A 167 19.54 -7.75 -1.89
C GLN A 167 19.77 -9.26 -2.07
N LEU A 168 18.73 -10.03 -2.41
CA LEU A 168 18.86 -11.47 -2.69
C LEU A 168 19.73 -11.72 -3.93
N GLU A 169 19.50 -11.00 -5.03
CA GLU A 169 20.30 -11.13 -6.26
C GLU A 169 21.77 -10.72 -6.02
N LYS A 170 22.01 -9.66 -5.24
CA LYS A 170 23.35 -9.23 -4.83
C LYS A 170 24.08 -10.29 -4.01
N LEU A 171 23.39 -10.94 -3.07
CA LEU A 171 23.95 -12.04 -2.28
C LEU A 171 24.21 -13.29 -3.14
N ALA A 172 23.29 -13.64 -4.05
CA ALA A 172 23.45 -14.78 -4.95
C ALA A 172 24.61 -14.59 -5.94
N GLY A 173 24.75 -13.39 -6.52
CA GLY A 173 25.90 -13.04 -7.36
C GLY A 173 27.22 -13.07 -6.60
N THR A 174 27.21 -12.64 -5.33
CA THR A 174 28.36 -12.77 -4.43
C THR A 174 28.70 -14.23 -4.15
N PHE A 175 27.71 -15.13 -4.00
CA PHE A 175 27.94 -16.57 -3.79
C PHE A 175 28.51 -17.26 -5.05
N GLY A 176 28.05 -16.87 -6.24
CA GLY A 176 28.60 -17.34 -7.52
C GLY A 176 30.09 -17.04 -7.69
N ALA A 177 30.59 -15.96 -7.08
CA ALA A 177 32.00 -15.59 -7.10
C ALA A 177 32.93 -16.47 -6.23
N TRP A 178 32.40 -17.34 -5.36
CA TRP A 178 33.20 -18.31 -4.57
C TRP A 178 33.44 -19.63 -5.31
N GLY A 179 32.77 -19.85 -6.45
CA GLY A 179 32.84 -21.09 -7.23
C GLY A 179 33.94 -21.13 -8.28
N GLU A 180 34.29 -19.99 -8.89
CA GLU A 180 35.35 -19.87 -9.88
C GLU A 180 35.88 -18.43 -9.83
N ALA A 181 37.20 -18.29 -9.69
CA ALA A 181 37.88 -17.03 -9.90
C ALA A 181 37.83 -16.69 -11.40
N SER A 182 36.75 -16.08 -11.85
CA SER A 182 36.68 -15.41 -13.14
C SER A 182 36.35 -13.94 -12.91
N GLU A 183 37.33 -13.09 -13.20
CA GLU A 183 37.10 -11.69 -13.55
C GLU A 183 36.01 -11.63 -14.62
N GLU A 184 35.04 -10.72 -14.46
CA GLU A 184 33.81 -10.55 -15.27
C GLU A 184 32.56 -11.27 -14.74
N THR A 185 31.99 -10.77 -13.64
CA THR A 185 30.57 -11.03 -13.30
C THR A 185 29.72 -9.83 -13.69
N SER A 186 29.53 -9.63 -15.00
CA SER A 186 28.43 -8.82 -15.53
C SER A 186 27.16 -9.67 -15.52
N ASN A 187 26.06 -9.10 -15.03
CA ASN A 187 24.74 -9.71 -15.11
C ASN A 187 24.43 -9.94 -16.61
N PRO A 188 24.11 -11.17 -17.09
CA PRO A 188 23.97 -11.45 -18.52
C PRO A 188 22.79 -10.72 -19.18
N PHE A 189 21.98 -10.04 -18.37
CA PHE A 189 20.79 -9.29 -18.78
C PHE A 189 20.94 -7.76 -18.63
N SER A 190 22.08 -7.25 -18.17
CA SER A 190 22.30 -5.80 -18.01
C SER A 190 23.14 -5.24 -19.15
N GLU A 191 22.60 -4.26 -19.89
CA GLU A 191 23.36 -3.48 -20.90
C GLU A 191 24.41 -2.55 -20.26
N ASP A 192 24.33 -2.28 -18.96
CA ASP A 192 25.29 -1.45 -18.21
C ASP A 192 25.75 -2.16 -16.91
N PRO A 193 26.98 -2.71 -16.87
CA PRO A 193 27.50 -3.43 -15.71
C PRO A 193 27.70 -2.55 -14.46
N GLY A 194 27.67 -1.22 -14.58
CA GLY A 194 27.77 -0.29 -13.43
C GLY A 194 26.42 0.14 -12.83
N ALA A 195 25.31 -0.06 -13.54
CA ALA A 195 23.98 0.31 -13.05
C ALA A 195 23.45 -0.62 -11.94
N ALA A 196 24.00 -1.84 -11.84
CA ALA A 196 23.60 -2.85 -10.86
C ALA A 196 24.10 -2.55 -9.42
N ASP A 197 25.01 -1.59 -9.24
CA ASP A 197 25.61 -1.31 -7.93
C ASP A 197 24.72 -0.49 -6.98
N SER A 198 23.60 0.05 -7.47
CA SER A 198 22.61 0.78 -6.66
C SER A 198 21.19 0.26 -6.90
N LEU A 199 20.35 0.30 -5.86
CA LEU A 199 18.93 -0.07 -5.97
C LEU A 199 18.18 0.78 -7.02
N LYS A 200 18.58 2.06 -7.17
CA LYS A 200 17.99 2.98 -8.15
C LYS A 200 18.32 2.57 -9.58
N GLY A 201 19.56 2.19 -9.85
CA GLY A 201 19.98 1.66 -11.16
C GLY A 201 19.33 0.32 -11.46
N TYR A 202 19.20 -0.55 -10.45
CA TYR A 202 18.45 -1.82 -10.56
C TYR A 202 16.98 -1.59 -10.98
N ILE A 203 16.27 -0.69 -10.29
CA ILE A 203 14.89 -0.32 -10.66
C ILE A 203 14.80 0.24 -12.08
N SER A 204 15.78 1.04 -12.49
CA SER A 204 15.82 1.66 -13.81
C SER A 204 16.04 0.66 -14.95
N SER A 205 16.48 -0.56 -14.63
CA SER A 205 16.73 -1.63 -15.61
C SER A 205 15.47 -2.42 -15.98
N PHE A 206 14.37 -2.27 -15.24
CA PHE A 206 13.15 -3.03 -15.48
C PHE A 206 12.44 -2.61 -16.77
N GLY A 207 11.98 -3.62 -17.52
CA GLY A 207 11.06 -3.41 -18.62
C GLY A 207 9.66 -2.99 -18.15
N PRO A 208 8.80 -2.46 -19.05
CA PRO A 208 7.45 -1.99 -18.70
C PRO A 208 6.60 -3.03 -17.96
N ASP A 209 6.64 -4.29 -18.41
CA ASP A 209 5.87 -5.38 -17.79
C ASP A 209 6.38 -5.74 -16.39
N GLU A 210 7.70 -5.68 -16.18
CA GLU A 210 8.32 -5.97 -14.88
C GLU A 210 7.97 -4.88 -13.87
N VAL A 211 8.03 -3.61 -14.28
CA VAL A 211 7.56 -2.48 -13.46
C VAL A 211 6.10 -2.70 -13.05
N GLN A 212 5.20 -2.99 -14.00
CA GLN A 212 3.79 -3.18 -13.69
C GLN A 212 3.56 -4.35 -12.71
N SER A 213 4.26 -5.46 -12.91
CA SER A 213 4.16 -6.63 -12.02
C SER A 213 4.63 -6.34 -10.60
N MET A 214 5.70 -5.55 -10.45
CA MET A 214 6.27 -5.24 -9.15
C MET A 214 5.42 -4.23 -8.37
N TRP A 215 4.80 -3.28 -9.06
CA TRP A 215 3.94 -2.26 -8.46
C TRP A 215 2.60 -2.83 -7.97
N ALA A 216 2.14 -3.94 -8.55
CA ALA A 216 0.90 -4.59 -8.16
C ALA A 216 1.02 -5.25 -6.77
N VAL A 217 0.12 -4.89 -5.86
CA VAL A 217 -0.10 -5.66 -4.62
C VAL A 217 -0.54 -7.07 -5.01
N THR A 218 0.13 -8.09 -4.49
CA THR A 218 -0.02 -9.48 -4.98
C THR A 218 -1.25 -10.20 -4.46
N SER A 219 -1.69 -9.88 -3.25
CA SER A 219 -2.86 -10.50 -2.64
C SER A 219 -4.05 -9.55 -2.46
N ALA A 220 -5.25 -10.09 -2.57
CA ALA A 220 -6.49 -9.37 -2.30
C ALA A 220 -6.56 -8.94 -0.82
N GLU A 221 -6.05 -9.78 0.08
CA GLU A 221 -5.98 -9.52 1.52
C GLU A 221 -5.09 -8.30 1.83
N ALA A 222 -3.92 -8.17 1.19
CA ALA A 222 -3.06 -7.00 1.34
C ALA A 222 -3.71 -5.73 0.75
N GLN A 223 -4.39 -5.83 -0.40
CA GLN A 223 -5.12 -4.70 -0.97
C GLN A 223 -6.21 -4.20 -0.01
N LEU A 224 -7.01 -5.12 0.55
CA LEU A 224 -8.06 -4.79 1.50
C LEU A 224 -7.50 -4.24 2.83
N ALA A 225 -6.37 -4.75 3.31
CA ALA A 225 -5.74 -4.23 4.53
C ALA A 225 -5.26 -2.78 4.34
N MET A 226 -4.75 -2.45 3.15
CA MET A 226 -4.39 -1.09 2.79
C MET A 226 -5.63 -0.19 2.64
N GLU A 227 -6.70 -0.71 2.03
CA GLU A 227 -7.98 0.01 1.91
C GLU A 227 -8.56 0.30 3.29
N MET A 228 -8.57 -0.68 4.19
CA MET A 228 -8.97 -0.52 5.59
C MET A 228 -8.22 0.62 6.27
N GLN A 229 -6.90 0.72 6.09
CA GLN A 229 -6.11 1.80 6.68
C GLN A 229 -6.50 3.17 6.09
N VAL A 230 -6.62 3.27 4.77
CA VAL A 230 -7.01 4.51 4.09
C VAL A 230 -8.41 4.94 4.52
N THR A 231 -9.38 4.01 4.53
CA THR A 231 -10.75 4.27 4.97
C THR A 231 -10.84 4.59 6.46
N ALA A 232 -10.00 3.98 7.30
CA ALA A 232 -9.92 4.31 8.72
C ALA A 232 -9.41 5.73 8.96
N LEU A 233 -8.46 6.21 8.15
CA LEU A 233 -7.90 7.56 8.27
C LEU A 233 -8.80 8.63 7.65
N PHE A 234 -9.25 8.44 6.42
CA PHE A 234 -9.86 9.50 5.61
C PHE A 234 -11.36 9.30 5.37
N GLY A 235 -11.87 8.08 5.53
CA GLY A 235 -13.24 7.71 5.13
C GLY A 235 -13.28 7.19 3.70
N ASP A 236 -14.47 7.19 3.11
CA ASP A 236 -14.66 6.71 1.73
C ASP A 236 -14.09 7.72 0.73
N LEU A 237 -12.96 7.37 0.09
CA LEU A 237 -12.31 8.22 -0.90
C LEU A 237 -13.17 8.46 -2.14
N ARG A 238 -14.05 7.53 -2.53
CA ARG A 238 -14.95 7.73 -3.67
C ARG A 238 -15.98 8.80 -3.35
N ALA A 239 -16.61 8.71 -2.18
CA ALA A 239 -17.52 9.75 -1.71
C ALA A 239 -16.85 11.12 -1.60
N LEU A 240 -15.59 11.16 -1.13
CA LEU A 240 -14.81 12.41 -1.08
C LEU A 240 -14.46 12.94 -2.48
N LYS A 241 -14.14 12.06 -3.44
CA LYS A 241 -13.91 12.42 -4.85
C LYS A 241 -15.17 13.02 -5.47
N GLU A 242 -16.32 12.37 -5.28
CA GLU A 242 -17.60 12.85 -5.80
C GLU A 242 -17.93 14.23 -5.24
N LYS A 243 -17.79 14.45 -3.93
CA LYS A 243 -17.95 15.77 -3.30
C LYS A 243 -17.04 16.81 -3.92
N LEU A 244 -15.76 16.48 -4.08
CA LEU A 244 -14.75 17.38 -4.66
C LEU A 244 -15.10 17.75 -6.12
N VAL A 245 -15.41 16.75 -6.95
CA VAL A 245 -15.77 16.93 -8.37
C VAL A 245 -17.06 17.75 -8.50
N ASN A 246 -18.06 17.48 -7.67
CA ASN A 246 -19.32 18.22 -7.68
C ASN A 246 -19.13 19.69 -7.27
N ALA A 247 -18.27 19.96 -6.28
CA ALA A 247 -17.98 21.32 -5.83
C ALA A 247 -17.15 22.13 -6.84
N LEU A 248 -16.21 21.47 -7.53
CA LEU A 248 -15.38 22.10 -8.56
C LEU A 248 -16.14 22.31 -9.88
N GLY A 249 -17.05 21.39 -10.22
CA GLY A 249 -17.72 21.36 -11.51
C GLY A 249 -16.73 21.24 -12.67
N MET A 250 -17.07 21.82 -13.82
CA MET A 250 -16.14 21.91 -14.95
C MET A 250 -15.03 22.91 -14.64
N VAL A 251 -13.79 22.50 -14.87
CA VAL A 251 -12.59 23.31 -14.65
C VAL A 251 -11.83 23.41 -15.97
N ASN A 252 -11.50 24.63 -16.41
CA ASN A 252 -10.83 24.85 -17.69
C ASN A 252 -9.37 25.27 -17.54
N SER A 253 -8.93 25.63 -16.33
CA SER A 253 -7.52 25.91 -16.04
C SER A 253 -7.13 25.50 -14.61
N PRO A 254 -5.83 25.25 -14.34
CA PRO A 254 -5.34 25.00 -12.98
C PRO A 254 -5.62 26.15 -12.01
N GLU A 255 -5.54 27.41 -12.45
CA GLU A 255 -5.87 28.55 -11.59
C GLU A 255 -7.36 28.58 -11.24
N GLU A 256 -8.24 28.24 -12.19
CA GLU A 256 -9.68 28.11 -11.91
C GLU A 256 -9.93 26.99 -10.89
N ALA A 257 -9.22 25.85 -11.00
CA ALA A 257 -9.31 24.73 -10.09
C ALA A 257 -9.00 25.16 -8.64
N THR A 258 -7.87 25.85 -8.46
CA THR A 258 -7.41 26.29 -7.14
C THR A 258 -8.37 27.30 -6.51
N MET A 259 -8.85 28.29 -7.27
CA MET A 259 -9.83 29.25 -6.78
C MET A 259 -11.15 28.60 -6.37
N LYS A 260 -11.67 27.67 -7.19
CA LYS A 260 -12.90 26.94 -6.86
C LYS A 260 -12.71 26.03 -5.65
N LEU A 261 -11.57 25.36 -5.54
CA LEU A 261 -11.24 24.53 -4.38
C LEU A 261 -11.23 25.36 -3.10
N GLU A 262 -10.54 26.51 -3.09
CA GLU A 262 -10.53 27.40 -1.94
C GLU A 262 -11.94 27.85 -1.54
N LYS A 263 -12.78 28.15 -2.53
CA LYS A 263 -14.18 28.55 -2.29
C LYS A 263 -14.98 27.40 -1.67
N ALA A 264 -14.87 26.20 -2.22
CA ALA A 264 -15.57 25.01 -1.73
C ALA A 264 -15.14 24.63 -0.30
N ILE A 265 -13.87 24.80 0.01
CA ILE A 265 -13.33 24.61 1.36
C ILE A 265 -13.89 25.68 2.32
N LYS A 266 -13.91 26.96 1.90
CA LYS A 266 -14.47 28.06 2.71
C LYS A 266 -15.98 27.89 2.95
N SER A 267 -16.73 27.34 1.98
CA SER A 267 -18.16 27.05 2.11
C SER A 267 -18.47 25.73 2.82
N LYS A 268 -17.45 24.95 3.22
CA LYS A 268 -17.57 23.62 3.83
C LYS A 268 -18.27 22.58 2.93
N GLU A 269 -18.23 22.77 1.62
CA GLU A 269 -18.68 21.77 0.64
C GLU A 269 -17.66 20.64 0.48
N VAL A 270 -16.38 20.92 0.76
CA VAL A 270 -15.27 19.98 0.69
C VAL A 270 -14.50 19.97 2.01
N GLU A 271 -14.33 18.79 2.60
CA GLU A 271 -13.49 18.58 3.78
C GLU A 271 -12.01 18.85 3.43
N SER A 272 -11.29 19.51 4.34
CA SER A 272 -9.87 19.82 4.15
C SER A 272 -9.08 19.68 5.44
N LEU A 273 -7.79 19.41 5.30
CA LEU A 273 -6.81 19.37 6.38
C LEU A 273 -5.91 20.58 6.29
N ARG A 274 -5.70 21.23 7.42
CA ARG A 274 -4.68 22.23 7.60
C ARG A 274 -3.49 21.59 8.32
N ILE A 275 -2.40 21.38 7.60
CA ILE A 275 -1.28 20.53 8.00
C ILE A 275 0.05 21.27 7.87
N THR A 276 0.99 21.03 8.79
CA THR A 276 2.36 21.57 8.68
C THR A 276 3.21 20.71 7.73
N SER A 277 4.32 21.24 7.23
CA SER A 277 5.27 20.45 6.43
C SER A 277 5.84 19.24 7.19
N ASP A 278 6.03 19.34 8.51
CA ASP A 278 6.51 18.24 9.33
C ASP A 278 5.43 17.18 9.58
N ASP A 279 4.18 17.61 9.79
CA ASP A 279 3.04 16.69 9.92
C ASP A 279 2.76 15.98 8.57
N LEU A 280 2.90 16.68 7.44
CA LEU A 280 2.79 16.05 6.11
C LEU A 280 3.93 15.06 5.86
N ARG A 281 5.16 15.40 6.25
CA ARG A 281 6.29 14.47 6.21
C ARG A 281 5.98 13.22 7.01
N ARG A 282 5.44 13.38 8.22
CA ARG A 282 5.03 12.28 9.07
C ARG A 282 3.96 11.41 8.40
N LEU A 283 2.93 12.01 7.81
CA LEU A 283 1.87 11.31 7.08
C LEU A 283 2.43 10.43 5.96
N VAL A 284 3.33 10.99 5.14
CA VAL A 284 3.95 10.29 4.03
C VAL A 284 4.84 9.15 4.54
N LEU A 285 5.70 9.40 5.53
CA LEU A 285 6.60 8.36 6.07
C LEU A 285 5.83 7.19 6.70
N GLU A 286 4.74 7.47 7.41
CA GLU A 286 3.88 6.43 7.98
C GLU A 286 3.21 5.61 6.87
N ALA A 287 2.72 6.24 5.81
CA ALA A 287 2.14 5.54 4.68
C ALA A 287 3.16 4.60 4.02
N VAL A 288 4.36 5.08 3.69
CA VAL A 288 5.43 4.25 3.11
C VAL A 288 5.77 3.09 4.04
N ALA A 289 5.94 3.35 5.35
CA ALA A 289 6.22 2.31 6.33
C ALA A 289 5.10 1.27 6.42
N PHE A 290 3.83 1.70 6.38
CA PHE A 290 2.68 0.82 6.39
C PHE A 290 2.74 -0.15 5.20
N GLY A 291 2.97 0.38 3.99
CA GLY A 291 3.12 -0.43 2.78
C GLY A 291 4.27 -1.44 2.87
N SER A 292 5.44 -1.02 3.36
CA SER A 292 6.59 -1.91 3.50
C SER A 292 6.36 -3.01 4.53
N LEU A 293 5.80 -2.67 5.69
CA LEU A 293 5.46 -3.65 6.75
C LEU A 293 4.35 -4.60 6.31
N LEU A 294 3.42 -4.14 5.47
CA LEU A 294 2.40 -4.97 4.85
C LEU A 294 3.03 -5.99 3.89
N ASN A 295 3.99 -5.58 3.05
CA ASN A 295 4.71 -6.50 2.17
C ASN A 295 5.46 -7.59 2.96
N ASP A 296 6.14 -7.21 4.04
CA ASP A 296 6.82 -8.17 4.92
C ASP A 296 5.85 -9.16 5.57
N SER A 297 4.70 -8.66 6.04
CA SER A 297 3.69 -9.48 6.71
C SER A 297 2.99 -10.43 5.72
N GLU A 298 2.71 -9.97 4.51
CA GLU A 298 2.13 -10.79 3.43
C GLU A 298 3.05 -11.95 3.07
N LYS A 299 4.35 -11.70 2.91
CA LYS A 299 5.34 -12.76 2.64
C LYS A 299 5.43 -13.78 3.77
N GLN A 300 5.26 -13.35 5.02
CA GLN A 300 5.18 -14.29 6.15
C GLN A 300 3.92 -15.15 6.05
N PHE A 301 2.78 -14.53 5.78
CA PHE A 301 1.49 -15.22 5.70
C PHE A 301 1.45 -16.24 4.57
N ASP A 302 2.06 -15.91 3.42
CA ASP A 302 2.18 -16.80 2.25
C ASP A 302 2.91 -18.13 2.55
N THR A 303 3.64 -18.21 3.67
CA THR A 303 4.27 -19.47 4.12
C THR A 303 3.33 -20.42 4.87
N LEU A 304 2.21 -19.91 5.39
CA LEU A 304 1.25 -20.65 6.23
C LEU A 304 -0.14 -20.76 5.57
N TYR A 305 -0.51 -19.81 4.73
CA TYR A 305 -1.81 -19.72 4.09
C TYR A 305 -1.64 -19.27 2.63
N GLU A 306 -2.29 -19.97 1.70
CA GLU A 306 -2.26 -19.60 0.29
C GLU A 306 -3.19 -18.40 0.03
N LEU A 307 -2.57 -17.22 -0.08
CA LEU A 307 -3.25 -15.94 -0.26
C LEU A 307 -3.99 -15.85 -1.59
N THR A 308 -5.07 -15.07 -1.61
CA THR A 308 -5.89 -14.90 -2.82
C THR A 308 -5.22 -13.92 -3.77
N PRO A 309 -4.95 -14.27 -5.04
CA PRO A 309 -4.36 -13.34 -6.01
C PRO A 309 -5.20 -12.06 -6.16
N ALA A 310 -4.54 -10.92 -6.14
CA ALA A 310 -5.21 -9.62 -6.22
C ALA A 310 -5.82 -9.37 -7.60
N SER A 311 -6.95 -8.65 -7.62
CA SER A 311 -7.58 -8.16 -8.85
C SER A 311 -7.18 -6.71 -9.11
N SER A 312 -6.99 -6.33 -10.37
CA SER A 312 -6.71 -4.94 -10.76
C SER A 312 -7.79 -3.96 -10.31
N ARG A 313 -9.03 -4.43 -10.11
CA ARG A 313 -10.19 -3.62 -9.72
C ARG A 313 -10.03 -2.90 -8.38
N VAL A 314 -9.33 -3.49 -7.42
CA VAL A 314 -9.20 -2.93 -6.06
C VAL A 314 -8.22 -1.75 -6.02
N MET A 315 -7.32 -1.66 -7.00
CA MET A 315 -6.38 -0.53 -7.10
C MET A 315 -7.08 0.80 -7.41
N GLY A 316 -8.19 0.74 -8.16
CA GLY A 316 -9.04 1.91 -8.42
C GLY A 316 -9.81 2.41 -7.20
N LEU A 317 -10.26 1.49 -6.34
CA LEU A 317 -10.88 1.85 -5.05
C LEU A 317 -9.94 2.64 -4.15
N LEU A 318 -8.68 2.22 -4.08
CA LEU A 318 -7.66 2.81 -3.24
C LEU A 318 -7.27 4.24 -3.63
N THR A 319 -7.33 4.56 -4.93
CA THR A 319 -6.98 5.87 -5.48
C THR A 319 -8.19 6.77 -5.74
N GLY A 320 -9.39 6.19 -5.68
CA GLY A 320 -10.64 6.82 -6.11
C GLY A 320 -10.81 6.82 -7.63
N ASP A 321 -9.92 6.18 -8.40
CA ASP A 321 -9.98 6.08 -9.85
C ASP A 321 -10.60 4.76 -10.26
N ASP A 322 -11.92 4.74 -10.41
CA ASP A 322 -12.59 3.62 -11.07
C ASP A 322 -12.18 3.62 -12.54
N GLU A 323 -11.38 2.65 -12.97
CA GLU A 323 -11.21 2.33 -14.39
C GLU A 323 -12.54 1.79 -14.95
N GLU A 324 -13.48 2.70 -15.19
CA GLU A 324 -14.45 2.62 -16.27
C GLU A 324 -14.10 3.72 -17.28
N GLY A 325 -13.08 3.44 -18.09
CA GLY A 325 -12.90 4.03 -19.41
C GLY A 325 -12.91 5.55 -19.50
N ARG A 326 -11.94 6.24 -18.89
CA ARG A 326 -11.44 7.53 -19.41
C ARG A 326 -9.94 7.64 -19.23
N MET A 327 -9.20 7.35 -20.30
CA MET A 327 -7.92 8.01 -20.53
C MET A 327 -8.17 9.52 -20.48
N LEU A 328 -7.65 10.19 -19.48
CA LEU A 328 -7.37 11.62 -19.59
C LEU A 328 -6.04 11.76 -20.34
N PRO A 329 -5.99 12.53 -21.43
CA PRO A 329 -4.74 12.75 -22.15
C PRO A 329 -3.77 13.57 -21.30
N GLU A 330 -2.48 13.44 -21.63
CA GLU A 330 -1.34 14.22 -21.10
C GLU A 330 -1.61 15.73 -20.99
#